data_AF-A0A534PUD0-F1
#
_entry.id   AF-A0A534PUD0-F1
#
_cell.length_a   1.000
_cell.length_b   1.000
_cell.length_c   1.000
_cell.angle_alpha   90.00
_cell.angle_beta   90.00
_cell.angle_gamma   90.00
#
_symmetry.space_group_name_H-M   'P 1'
#
loop_
_entity.id
_entity.type
_entity.pdbx_description
1 polymer ?
#
loop_
_entity_poly.entity_id
_entity_poly.type
_entity_poly.pdbx_seq_one_letter_code
_entity_poly.pdbx_strand_id
1 'polypeptide(L)'
;MKPEYLGIAIVALFWGGYPLIARGVGIGGPLGALLLSVVSLATITAATLSTGVEAWPAPADVVRLALAGLMMGIGLLAFNAVAASRNVEASVSIPIMDTGMLIVSVAAAALFFAEPITARKALGLALLCAGIAVLRPE
;
A
#
# COMPACT_ATOMS: atom_id res chain seq x y z
N MET A 1 19.75 13.97 -5.33
CA MET A 1 18.63 13.49 -4.49
C MET A 1 18.86 12.01 -4.25
N LYS A 2 18.74 11.50 -3.01
CA LYS A 2 18.93 10.06 -2.76
C LYS A 2 17.83 9.26 -3.48
N PRO A 3 18.13 8.08 -4.07
CA PRO A 3 17.17 7.30 -4.86
C PRO A 3 15.90 6.96 -4.09
N GLU A 4 15.98 6.81 -2.77
CA GLU A 4 14.85 6.52 -1.88
C GLU A 4 13.81 7.64 -1.89
N TYR A 5 14.22 8.91 -1.96
CA TYR A 5 13.28 10.04 -2.02
C TYR A 5 12.52 10.08 -3.33
N LEU A 6 13.17 9.72 -4.44
CA LEU A 6 12.49 9.57 -5.72
C LEU A 6 11.48 8.43 -5.66
N GLY A 7 11.87 7.29 -5.07
CA GLY A 7 10.97 6.16 -4.84
C GLY A 7 9.74 6.54 -4.00
N ILE A 8 9.94 7.29 -2.91
CA ILE A 8 8.83 7.80 -2.08
C ILE A 8 7.88 8.67 -2.90
N ALA A 9 8.40 9.58 -3.73
CA ALA A 9 7.58 10.44 -4.57
C ALA A 9 6.78 9.65 -5.61
N ILE A 10 7.40 8.64 -6.24
CA ILE A 10 6.73 7.73 -7.19
C ILE A 10 5.61 6.95 -6.47
N VAL A 11 5.91 6.36 -5.31
CA VAL A 11 4.89 5.66 -4.51
C VAL A 11 3.74 6.60 -4.16
N ALA A 12 4.00 7.79 -3.63
CA ALA A 12 2.95 8.75 -3.29
C ALA A 12 2.06 9.10 -4.50
N LEU A 13 2.67 9.33 -5.66
CA LEU A 13 1.95 9.67 -6.89
C LEU A 13 1.09 8.51 -7.39
N PHE A 14 1.67 7.33 -7.57
CA PHE A 14 0.98 6.21 -8.19
C PHE A 14 0.08 5.46 -7.22
N TRP A 15 0.52 5.25 -5.97
CA TRP A 15 -0.29 4.62 -4.92
C TRP A 15 -1.44 5.52 -4.45
N GLY A 16 -1.21 6.83 -4.32
CA GLY A 16 -2.28 7.79 -4.01
C GLY A 16 -3.21 8.08 -5.19
N GLY A 17 -2.71 7.98 -6.42
CA GLY A 17 -3.47 8.31 -7.63
C GLY A 17 -4.35 7.17 -8.17
N TYR A 18 -3.88 5.91 -8.14
CA TYR A 18 -4.65 4.79 -8.71
C TYR A 18 -6.06 4.62 -8.11
N PRO A 19 -6.32 4.85 -6.80
CA PRO A 19 -7.65 4.68 -6.23
C PRO A 19 -8.64 5.67 -6.82
N LEU A 20 -8.18 6.87 -7.20
CA LEU A 20 -9.00 7.90 -7.86
C LEU A 20 -9.41 7.45 -9.26
N ILE A 21 -8.49 6.82 -10.00
CA ILE A 21 -8.77 6.21 -11.31
C ILE A 21 -9.76 5.04 -11.15
N ALA A 22 -9.50 4.14 -10.20
CA ALA A 22 -10.38 3.01 -9.92
C ALA A 22 -11.81 3.46 -9.56
N ARG A 23 -11.93 4.51 -8.75
CA ARG A 23 -13.22 5.15 -8.43
C ARG A 23 -13.89 5.77 -9.65
N GLY A 24 -13.12 6.43 -10.53
CA GLY A 24 -13.63 7.03 -11.76
C GLY A 24 -14.25 6.01 -12.72
N VAL A 25 -13.66 4.82 -12.81
CA VAL A 25 -14.16 3.71 -13.63
C VAL A 25 -15.36 3.00 -12.98
N GLY A 26 -15.46 3.03 -11.65
CA GLY A 26 -16.56 2.41 -10.89
C GLY A 26 -16.51 0.88 -10.84
N ILE A 27 -15.42 0.26 -11.32
CA ILE A 27 -15.20 -1.19 -11.26
C ILE A 27 -14.33 -1.50 -10.04
N GLY A 28 -14.99 -1.94 -8.96
CA GLY A 28 -14.37 -2.29 -7.69
C GLY A 28 -14.20 -3.79 -7.45
N GLY A 29 -13.93 -4.15 -6.20
CA GLY A 29 -13.97 -5.52 -5.70
C GLY A 29 -13.00 -6.48 -6.41
N PRO A 30 -13.33 -7.78 -6.50
CA PRO A 30 -12.45 -8.80 -7.06
C PRO A 30 -12.05 -8.57 -8.52
N LEU A 31 -12.99 -8.13 -9.37
CA LEU A 31 -12.70 -7.89 -10.79
C LEU A 31 -11.73 -6.72 -10.98
N GLY A 32 -11.96 -5.59 -10.30
CA GLY A 32 -11.03 -4.45 -10.39
C GLY A 32 -9.65 -4.80 -9.85
N ALA A 33 -9.56 -5.54 -8.73
CA ALA A 33 -8.29 -6.00 -8.18
C ALA A 33 -7.55 -6.96 -9.12
N LEU A 34 -8.27 -7.86 -9.80
CA LEU A 34 -7.70 -8.77 -10.80
C LEU A 34 -7.12 -7.99 -11.99
N LEU A 35 -7.87 -7.03 -12.54
CA LEU A 35 -7.42 -6.21 -13.67
C LEU A 35 -6.18 -5.39 -13.29
N LEU A 36 -6.18 -4.75 -12.12
CA LEU A 36 -5.01 -4.05 -11.59
C LEU A 36 -3.81 -5.01 -11.46
N SER A 37 -4.02 -6.19 -10.88
CA SER A 37 -2.95 -7.18 -10.65
C SER A 37 -2.33 -7.69 -11.94
N VAL A 38 -3.15 -7.98 -12.97
CA VAL A 38 -2.64 -8.47 -14.27
C VAL A 38 -1.78 -7.41 -14.96
N VAL A 39 -2.23 -6.15 -14.97
CA VAL A 39 -1.48 -5.04 -15.57
C VAL A 39 -0.20 -4.77 -14.78
N SER A 40 -0.27 -4.76 -13.44
CA SER A 40 0.90 -4.60 -12.58
C SER A 40 1.90 -5.76 -12.71
N LEU A 41 1.43 -6.99 -12.87
CA LEU A 41 2.32 -8.14 -13.06
C LEU A 41 3.13 -7.98 -14.34
N ALA A 42 2.54 -7.48 -15.42
CA ALA A 42 3.24 -7.23 -16.68
C ALA A 42 4.36 -6.20 -16.50
N THR A 43 4.10 -5.08 -15.81
CA THR A 43 5.12 -4.05 -15.57
C THR A 43 6.23 -4.52 -14.63
N ILE A 44 5.89 -5.25 -13.56
CA ILE A 44 6.85 -5.86 -12.63
C ILE A 44 7.73 -6.89 -13.37
N THR A 45 7.13 -7.72 -14.22
CA THR A 45 7.85 -8.72 -15.01
C THR A 45 8.84 -8.05 -15.96
N ALA A 46 8.41 -7.01 -16.69
CA ALA A 46 9.29 -6.27 -17.59
C ALA A 46 10.48 -5.64 -16.85
N ALA A 47 10.22 -4.99 -15.70
CA ALA A 47 11.27 -4.41 -14.87
C ALA A 47 12.26 -5.48 -14.36
N THR A 48 11.75 -6.61 -13.88
CA THR A 48 12.57 -7.72 -13.38
C THR A 48 13.47 -8.30 -14.47
N LEU A 49 12.94 -8.48 -15.68
CA LEU A 49 13.72 -8.96 -16.82
C LEU A 49 14.79 -7.93 -17.25
N SER A 50 14.50 -6.64 -17.14
CA SER A 50 15.45 -5.58 -17.52
C SER A 50 16.63 -5.42 -16.55
N THR A 51 16.45 -5.73 -15.27
CA THR A 51 17.53 -5.62 -14.27
C THR A 51 18.43 -6.85 -14.24
N GLY A 52 18.00 -7.96 -14.86
CA GLY A 52 18.63 -9.27 -14.70
C GLY A 52 18.29 -9.89 -13.35
N VAL A 53 18.20 -11.23 -13.31
CA VAL A 53 18.02 -12.00 -12.07
C VAL A 53 19.32 -12.74 -11.81
N GLU A 54 20.11 -12.29 -10.82
CA GLU A 54 21.44 -12.84 -10.54
C GLU A 54 21.38 -14.24 -9.91
N ALA A 55 20.36 -14.51 -9.10
CA ALA A 55 20.12 -15.81 -8.47
C ALA A 55 18.64 -16.00 -8.13
N TRP A 56 18.16 -17.24 -8.22
CA TRP A 56 16.83 -17.59 -7.73
C TRP A 56 16.81 -17.62 -6.20
N PRO A 57 15.74 -17.12 -5.56
CA PRO A 57 15.60 -17.14 -4.10
C PRO A 57 15.53 -18.58 -3.55
N ALA A 58 15.95 -18.75 -2.30
CA ALA A 58 15.82 -20.03 -1.62
C ALA A 58 14.33 -20.41 -1.45
N PRO A 59 13.98 -21.71 -1.38
CA PRO A 59 12.58 -22.13 -1.24
C PRO A 59 11.86 -21.53 -0.03
N ALA A 60 12.59 -21.34 1.09
CA ALA A 60 12.03 -20.69 2.28
C ALA A 60 11.64 -19.22 2.03
N ASP A 61 12.44 -18.50 1.24
CA ASP A 61 12.14 -17.11 0.88
C ASP A 61 10.99 -17.03 -0.12
N VAL A 62 10.89 -18.00 -1.04
CA VAL A 62 9.73 -18.14 -1.94
C VAL A 62 8.43 -18.30 -1.13
N VAL A 63 8.43 -19.15 -0.10
CA VAL A 63 7.25 -19.33 0.77
C VAL A 63 6.90 -18.03 1.51
N ARG A 64 7.89 -17.33 2.07
CA ARG A 64 7.67 -16.04 2.75
C ARG A 64 7.13 -14.98 1.81
N LEU A 65 7.68 -14.88 0.60
CA LEU A 65 7.21 -13.97 -0.44
C LEU A 65 5.81 -14.34 -0.94
N ALA A 66 5.50 -15.64 -1.04
CA ALA A 66 4.15 -16.09 -1.39
C ALA A 66 3.12 -15.70 -0.32
N LEU A 67 3.47 -15.81 0.97
CA LEU A 67 2.62 -15.33 2.06
C LEU A 67 2.44 -13.81 2.01
N ALA A 68 3.52 -13.05 1.77
CA ALA A 68 3.43 -11.60 1.60
C ALA A 68 2.56 -11.22 0.39
N GLY A 69 2.68 -11.94 -0.73
CA GLY A 69 1.84 -11.77 -1.91
C GLY A 69 0.37 -12.08 -1.65
N LEU A 70 0.08 -13.11 -0.86
CA LEU A 70 -1.29 -13.42 -0.42
C LEU A 70 -1.87 -12.29 0.43
N MET A 71 -1.11 -11.78 1.41
CA MET A 71 -1.52 -10.64 2.24
C MET A 71 -1.78 -9.39 1.39
N MET A 72 -0.89 -9.10 0.43
CA MET A 72 -1.05 -8.01 -0.53
C MET A 72 -2.33 -8.18 -1.35
N GLY A 73 -2.59 -9.39 -1.87
CA GLY A 73 -3.79 -9.67 -2.66
C GLY A 73 -5.09 -9.47 -1.86
N ILE A 74 -5.15 -9.98 -0.62
CA ILE A 74 -6.29 -9.77 0.28
C ILE A 74 -6.48 -8.27 0.58
N GLY A 75 -5.38 -7.57 0.87
CA GLY A 75 -5.40 -6.12 1.10
C GLY A 75 -5.91 -5.36 -0.12
N LEU A 76 -5.44 -5.70 -1.32
CA LEU A 76 -5.86 -5.06 -2.58
C LEU A 76 -7.33 -5.30 -2.88
N LEU A 77 -7.86 -6.50 -2.62
CA LEU A 77 -9.29 -6.80 -2.76
C LEU A 77 -10.14 -5.89 -1.87
N ALA A 78 -9.79 -5.79 -0.59
CA ALA A 78 -10.50 -4.96 0.38
C ALA A 78 -10.36 -3.46 0.04
N PHE A 79 -9.14 -3.01 -0.24
CA PHE A 79 -8.85 -1.63 -0.59
C PHE A 79 -9.61 -1.21 -1.84
N ASN A 80 -9.59 -2.02 -2.91
CA ASN A 80 -10.27 -1.67 -4.16
C ASN A 80 -11.79 -1.68 -4.02
N ALA A 81 -12.35 -2.54 -3.17
CA ALA A 81 -13.78 -2.51 -2.83
C ALA A 81 -14.18 -1.18 -2.17
N VAL A 82 -13.36 -0.68 -1.22
CA VAL A 82 -13.60 0.61 -0.55
C VAL A 82 -13.33 1.80 -1.47
N ALA A 83 -12.23 1.77 -2.23
CA ALA A 83 -11.85 2.83 -3.14
C ALA A 83 -12.89 3.06 -4.24
N ALA A 84 -13.44 1.99 -4.82
CA ALA A 84 -14.48 2.10 -5.84
C ALA A 84 -15.87 2.41 -5.29
N SER A 85 -16.12 2.18 -3.99
CA SER A 85 -17.40 2.48 -3.36
C SER A 85 -17.72 3.97 -3.41
N ARG A 86 -18.99 4.33 -3.65
CA ARG A 86 -19.47 5.72 -3.55
C ARG A 86 -20.16 6.04 -2.23
N ASN A 87 -20.21 5.08 -1.31
CA ASN A 87 -20.88 5.23 -0.02
C ASN A 87 -20.06 6.05 0.98
N VAL A 88 -18.74 6.14 0.76
CA VAL A 88 -17.82 6.95 1.57
C VAL A 88 -16.97 7.80 0.64
N GLU A 89 -16.75 9.06 0.98
CA GLU A 89 -15.89 9.95 0.21
C GLU A 89 -14.45 9.44 0.12
N ALA A 90 -13.82 9.64 -1.04
CA ALA A 90 -12.44 9.17 -1.29
C ALA A 90 -11.45 9.93 -0.42
N SER A 91 -11.71 11.22 -0.21
CA SER A 91 -11.03 12.12 0.72
C SER A 91 -11.04 11.64 2.17
N VAL A 92 -11.92 10.70 2.51
CA VAL A 92 -12.06 10.16 3.87
C VAL A 92 -11.52 8.74 3.92
N SER A 93 -12.03 7.85 3.07
CA SER A 93 -11.71 6.42 3.15
C SER A 93 -10.26 6.11 2.78
N ILE A 94 -9.69 6.79 1.78
CA ILE A 94 -8.31 6.53 1.34
C ILE A 94 -7.31 6.95 2.43
N PRO A 95 -7.35 8.18 3.00
CA PRO A 95 -6.43 8.55 4.07
C PRO A 95 -6.55 7.68 5.32
N ILE A 96 -7.77 7.21 5.66
CA ILE A 96 -7.97 6.25 6.76
C ILE A 96 -7.23 4.95 6.49
N MET A 97 -7.39 4.36 5.29
CA MET A 97 -6.72 3.12 4.92
C MET A 97 -5.19 3.28 4.92
N ASP A 98 -4.67 4.36 4.32
CA ASP A 98 -3.24 4.65 4.27
C ASP A 98 -2.64 4.86 5.66
N THR A 99 -3.34 5.59 6.52
CA THR A 99 -2.90 5.80 7.91
C THR A 99 -2.93 4.49 8.70
N GLY A 100 -3.95 3.65 8.49
CA GLY A 100 -4.01 2.31 9.06
C GLY A 100 -2.80 1.46 8.65
N MET A 101 -2.45 1.47 7.36
CA MET A 101 -1.27 0.77 6.85
C MET A 101 0.03 1.30 7.47
N LEU A 102 0.18 2.62 7.64
CA LEU A 102 1.33 3.23 8.30
C LEU A 102 1.46 2.80 9.76
N ILE A 103 0.36 2.80 10.52
CA ILE A 103 0.36 2.38 11.93
C ILE A 103 0.80 0.91 12.04
N VAL A 104 0.20 0.03 11.22
CA VAL A 104 0.57 -1.39 11.19
C VAL A 104 2.04 -1.57 10.83
N SER A 105 2.54 -0.82 9.85
CA SER A 105 3.94 -0.90 9.41
C SER A 105 4.91 -0.46 10.52
N VAL A 106 4.62 0.64 11.22
CA VAL A 106 5.47 1.10 12.33
C VAL A 106 5.44 0.11 13.50
N ALA A 107 4.28 -0.41 13.84
CA ALA A 107 4.14 -1.41 14.91
C ALA A 107 4.87 -2.72 14.58
N ALA A 108 4.69 -3.23 13.37
CA ALA A 108 5.39 -4.43 12.88
C ALA A 108 6.90 -4.20 12.81
N ALA A 109 7.35 -3.02 12.37
CA ALA A 109 8.78 -2.73 12.31
C ALA A 109 9.43 -2.69 13.69
N ALA A 110 8.75 -2.10 14.67
CA ALA A 110 9.20 -2.13 16.06
C ALA A 110 9.24 -3.57 16.62
N LEU A 111 8.24 -4.39 16.32
CA LEU A 111 8.14 -5.76 16.86
C LEU A 111 9.14 -6.74 16.21
N PHE A 112 9.23 -6.75 14.89
CA PHE A 112 9.98 -7.76 14.14
C PHE A 112 11.42 -7.34 13.79
N PHE A 113 11.69 -6.03 13.69
CA PHE A 113 13.03 -5.51 13.38
C PHE A 113 13.67 -4.75 14.55
N ALA A 114 13.04 -4.77 15.73
CA ALA A 114 13.53 -4.09 16.94
C ALA A 114 13.82 -2.60 16.72
N GLU A 115 13.09 -1.95 15.80
CA GLU A 115 13.25 -0.52 15.57
C GLU A 115 12.81 0.29 16.79
N PRO A 116 13.61 1.29 17.23
CA PRO A 116 13.24 2.11 18.38
C PRO A 116 12.03 3.00 18.04
N ILE A 117 11.03 2.97 18.93
CA ILE A 117 9.92 3.93 18.95
C ILE A 117 10.38 5.16 19.74
N THR A 118 10.91 6.14 19.02
CA THR A 118 11.29 7.43 19.63
C THR A 118 10.06 8.28 19.93
N ALA A 119 10.19 9.23 20.86
CA ALA A 119 9.13 10.21 21.13
C ALA A 119 8.68 10.97 19.86
N ARG A 120 9.58 11.18 18.90
CA ARG A 120 9.26 11.80 17.60
C ARG A 120 8.37 10.89 16.73
N LYS A 121 8.68 9.59 16.64
CA LYS A 121 7.83 8.62 15.92
C LYS A 121 6.45 8.52 16.56
N ALA A 122 6.38 8.47 17.89
CA ALA A 122 5.13 8.43 18.64
C ALA A 122 4.29 9.69 18.42
N LEU A 123 4.90 10.88 18.51
CA LEU A 123 4.22 12.14 18.21
C LEU A 123 3.72 12.20 16.75
N GLY A 124 4.54 11.76 15.80
CA GLY A 124 4.14 11.69 14.39
C GLY A 124 2.91 10.80 14.17
N LEU A 125 2.88 9.61 14.79
CA LEU A 125 1.71 8.74 14.76
C LEU A 125 0.48 9.39 15.41
N ALA A 126 0.64 10.04 16.56
CA ALA A 126 -0.46 10.75 17.23
C ALA A 126 -1.04 11.85 16.33
N LEU A 127 -0.19 12.63 15.65
CA LEU A 127 -0.61 13.67 14.73
C LEU A 127 -1.30 13.11 13.48
N LEU A 128 -0.84 11.97 12.95
CA LEU A 128 -1.53 11.27 11.86
C LEU A 128 -2.94 10.84 12.28
N CYS A 129 -3.06 10.20 13.45
CA CYS A 129 -4.36 9.81 14.00
C CYS A 129 -5.29 11.01 14.21
N ALA A 130 -4.75 12.10 14.78
CA ALA A 130 -5.50 13.33 14.96
C ALA A 130 -5.98 13.91 13.62
N GLY A 131 -5.09 14.01 12.64
CA GLY A 131 -5.42 14.51 11.29
C GLY A 131 -6.54 13.71 10.64
N ILE A 132 -6.49 12.37 10.70
CA ILE A 132 -7.56 11.51 10.21
C ILE A 132 -8.87 11.69 10.98
N ALA A 133 -8.81 11.90 12.30
CA ALA A 133 -10.01 12.12 13.09
C ALA A 133 -10.76 13.40 12.67
N VAL A 134 -10.04 14.46 12.26
CA VAL A 134 -10.65 15.71 11.79
C VAL A 134 -11.19 15.62 10.35
N LEU A 135 -10.73 14.64 9.56
CA LEU A 135 -11.22 14.41 8.19
C LEU A 135 -12.56 13.64 8.14
N ARG A 136 -13.12 13.23 9.28
CA ARG A 136 -14.40 12.51 9.28
C ARG A 136 -15.53 13.43 8.80
N PRO A 137 -16.37 12.99 7.85
CA PRO A 137 -17.57 13.73 7.47
C PRO A 137 -18.57 13.74 8.64
N GLU A 138 -19.35 14.81 8.73
CA GLU A 138 -20.49 14.91 9.66
C GLU A 138 -21.53 13.81 9.42
#